data_AF-A0AAX3W380-F1
#
_entry.id   AF-A0AAX3W380-F1
#
_cell.length_a   1.000
_cell.length_b   1.000
_cell.length_c   1.000
_cell.angle_alpha   90.00
_cell.angle_beta   90.00
_cell.angle_gamma   90.00
#
_symmetry.space_group_name_H-M   'P 1'
#
loop_
_entity.id
_entity.type
_entity.pdbx_description
1 polymer ?
#
loop_
_entity_poly.entity_id
_entity_poly.type
_entity_poly.pdbx_seq_one_letter_code
_entity_poly.pdbx_strand_id
1 'polypeptide(L)'
;MKKIFYFGIVLVSSVTIAGCSISIGNEPENKDSSNNEQKSEQKNQNAQDSNSNNETSKSNSDKEVTNISETQSVAMTLLEPEIDSEVITADELLSGSYTQKTGSGEEIKHSVDKVGLSESPELGKMANKPDGMKFYGMSPSKGSYATIVGINKDQVVYIYTQSPISDYNDVKDSEAFASFNIADLYNNHKDNSKISELENKIKYGESLETKNDSSTSQEDTNSDEYYAQVWLTALPSYRDSDNSSGMKPELSHDSIEGEYLNPYNKEHTIKYPKGVQRLAGTPTAAGQVVYKNNNDGTISIYDVPSHFHDKKWLEDDDWSQKESESIINNPKVVKLYDASDEEIERVVEMFDGTTKEENKSNDMDEDDENEEVTRDNVIDKVESYEGEELDTDKYTFKEPEKNDDGEWGFSFLDKDGNLVGSYIINEDGVVTEYDEDGEEVGSGE
;
A
#
# COMPACT_ATOMS: atom_id res chain seq x y z
N MET A 1 37.31 52.54 7.38
CA MET A 1 37.82 51.81 8.56
C MET A 1 37.43 50.35 8.41
N LYS A 2 38.45 49.49 8.55
CA LYS A 2 38.49 48.03 8.81
C LYS A 2 37.52 47.09 8.08
N LYS A 3 38.09 46.41 7.07
CA LYS A 3 37.75 45.07 6.58
C LYS A 3 38.08 44.02 7.65
N ILE A 4 37.24 42.99 7.78
CA ILE A 4 37.61 41.71 8.40
C ILE A 4 37.14 40.60 7.46
N PHE A 5 38.12 39.86 6.94
CA PHE A 5 37.99 38.58 6.25
C PHE A 5 37.85 37.47 7.29
N TYR A 6 37.00 36.48 7.03
CA TYR A 6 37.20 35.12 7.55
C TYR A 6 37.07 34.11 6.41
N PHE A 7 37.98 33.14 6.46
CA PHE A 7 38.37 32.14 5.47
C PHE A 7 37.89 30.76 5.96
N GLY A 8 37.42 29.90 5.05
CA GLY A 8 37.35 28.44 5.19
C GLY A 8 36.29 27.92 6.18
N ILE A 9 35.55 26.84 5.92
CA ILE A 9 35.96 25.55 5.37
C ILE A 9 34.78 24.96 4.57
N VAL A 10 35.03 24.58 3.33
CA VAL A 10 34.18 23.67 2.55
C VAL A 10 34.62 22.25 2.92
N LEU A 11 33.74 21.47 3.55
CA LEU A 11 33.90 20.02 3.68
C LEU A 11 33.25 19.37 2.46
N VAL A 12 34.07 19.10 1.45
CA VAL A 12 33.77 18.10 0.42
C VAL A 12 34.13 16.74 1.02
N SER A 13 33.14 15.99 1.49
CA SER A 13 33.33 14.58 1.82
C SER A 13 32.96 13.74 0.61
N SER A 14 33.95 13.57 -0.27
CA SER A 14 33.98 12.51 -1.27
C SER A 14 34.35 11.18 -0.60
N VAL A 15 33.46 10.19 -0.62
CA VAL A 15 33.81 8.78 -0.41
C VAL A 15 33.21 7.95 -1.55
N THR A 16 34.08 7.75 -2.55
CA THR A 16 34.28 6.59 -3.43
C THR A 16 33.10 5.62 -3.67
N ILE A 17 32.64 5.66 -4.92
CA ILE A 17 32.09 4.53 -5.67
C ILE A 17 33.21 3.49 -5.85
N ALA A 18 33.05 2.29 -5.29
CA ALA A 18 33.63 1.05 -5.78
C ALA A 18 32.42 0.17 -6.11
N GLY A 19 32.17 -0.31 -7.33
CA GLY A 19 33.10 -0.77 -8.33
C GLY A 19 32.87 -2.27 -8.48
N CYS A 20 31.91 -2.65 -9.32
CA CYS A 20 31.66 -4.03 -9.72
C CYS A 20 32.94 -4.68 -10.26
N SER A 21 33.15 -5.98 -9.99
CA SER A 21 33.78 -6.87 -10.97
C SER A 21 33.40 -8.33 -10.72
N ILE A 22 32.91 -8.96 -11.78
CA ILE A 22 32.62 -10.39 -11.92
C ILE A 22 33.80 -11.08 -12.63
N SER A 23 34.18 -12.24 -12.08
CA SER A 23 34.85 -13.48 -12.53
C SER A 23 35.65 -13.67 -13.83
N ILE A 24 36.47 -14.75 -13.77
CA ILE A 24 36.96 -15.75 -14.77
C ILE A 24 38.51 -15.77 -14.85
N GLY A 25 39.28 -16.86 -14.76
CA GLY A 25 39.08 -18.32 -14.67
C GLY A 25 40.42 -19.06 -14.90
N ASN A 26 40.41 -20.40 -14.73
CA ASN A 26 41.36 -21.45 -15.18
C ASN A 26 42.39 -22.09 -14.20
N GLU A 27 42.18 -23.39 -13.99
CA GLU A 27 43.05 -24.53 -13.59
C GLU A 27 44.22 -24.81 -14.60
N PRO A 28 45.10 -25.84 -14.46
CA PRO A 28 45.38 -26.78 -13.35
C PRO A 28 46.91 -27.06 -13.11
N GLU A 29 47.18 -28.08 -12.25
CA GLU A 29 48.34 -29.00 -12.18
C GLU A 29 49.41 -28.86 -11.06
N ASN A 30 49.27 -29.75 -10.06
CA ASN A 30 50.12 -30.91 -9.77
C ASN A 30 51.64 -30.71 -9.54
N LYS A 31 52.11 -30.92 -8.29
CA LYS A 31 53.04 -32.02 -7.90
C LYS A 31 53.63 -31.90 -6.48
N ASP A 32 53.58 -33.06 -5.82
CA ASP A 32 54.62 -33.71 -5.02
C ASP A 32 55.10 -33.11 -3.68
N SER A 33 54.68 -33.83 -2.63
CA SER A 33 55.54 -34.53 -1.66
C SER A 33 56.20 -33.72 -0.53
N SER A 34 55.87 -34.08 0.71
CA SER A 34 56.65 -35.09 1.45
C SER A 34 56.09 -35.36 2.85
N ASN A 35 56.18 -36.64 3.21
CA ASN A 35 55.76 -37.26 4.45
C ASN A 35 56.37 -36.63 5.70
N ASN A 36 55.64 -36.73 6.82
CA ASN A 36 56.21 -37.43 7.96
C ASN A 36 55.13 -38.19 8.75
N GLU A 37 55.23 -39.51 8.72
CA GLU A 37 54.50 -40.42 9.58
C GLU A 37 55.07 -40.37 11.00
N GLN A 38 54.20 -40.43 12.00
CA GLN A 38 54.51 -41.20 13.20
C GLN A 38 53.28 -42.00 13.64
N LYS A 39 53.39 -43.31 13.42
CA LYS A 39 52.52 -44.39 13.86
C LYS A 39 52.88 -44.77 15.30
N SER A 40 51.88 -45.04 16.13
CA SER A 40 52.00 -46.03 17.20
C SER A 40 50.66 -46.73 17.44
N GLU A 41 50.76 -48.04 17.67
CA GLU A 41 49.78 -49.09 17.43
C GLU A 41 48.79 -49.37 18.59
N GLN A 42 47.59 -49.79 18.17
CA GLN A 42 46.69 -50.82 18.71
C GLN A 42 46.96 -51.44 20.10
N LYS A 43 45.89 -51.55 20.91
CA LYS A 43 45.33 -52.88 21.23
C LYS A 43 43.88 -52.87 21.69
N ASN A 44 43.14 -53.78 21.09
CA ASN A 44 41.75 -54.14 21.32
C ASN A 44 41.69 -55.25 22.39
N GLN A 45 40.76 -55.19 23.35
CA GLN A 45 40.27 -56.37 24.07
C GLN A 45 38.79 -56.22 24.36
N ASN A 46 38.07 -57.27 23.97
CA ASN A 46 36.63 -57.44 24.01
C ASN A 46 36.32 -58.52 25.08
N ALA A 47 35.31 -58.31 25.93
CA ALA A 47 34.63 -59.36 26.67
C ALA A 47 33.22 -58.91 27.13
N GLN A 48 32.21 -59.56 26.53
CA GLN A 48 30.83 -59.81 27.01
C GLN A 48 30.77 -60.15 28.53
N ASP A 49 29.69 -60.02 29.29
CA ASP A 49 28.25 -59.89 29.03
C ASP A 49 27.58 -59.45 30.35
N SER A 50 26.48 -58.69 30.29
CA SER A 50 25.23 -58.88 31.08
C SER A 50 24.38 -57.61 31.13
N ASN A 51 23.42 -57.56 30.20
CA ASN A 51 22.00 -57.25 30.44
C ASN A 51 21.63 -56.14 31.45
N SER A 52 21.25 -54.98 30.92
CA SER A 52 20.00 -54.31 31.31
C SER A 52 19.45 -53.58 30.10
N ASN A 53 18.26 -53.99 29.68
CA ASN A 53 17.42 -53.32 28.70
C ASN A 53 17.30 -51.83 29.01
N ASN A 54 17.55 -51.01 28.00
CA ASN A 54 16.69 -49.88 27.65
C ASN A 54 16.94 -49.56 26.16
N GLU A 55 16.28 -50.33 25.30
CA GLU A 55 15.71 -49.70 24.10
C GLU A 55 14.68 -48.65 24.54
N THR A 56 14.34 -47.74 23.63
CA THR A 56 13.53 -46.51 23.76
C THR A 56 14.34 -45.32 24.32
N SER A 57 14.59 -44.22 23.59
CA SER A 57 13.75 -43.56 22.58
C SER A 57 14.62 -42.72 21.64
N LYS A 58 14.93 -43.21 20.44
CA LYS A 58 15.49 -42.40 19.34
C LYS A 58 14.56 -42.35 18.12
N SER A 59 13.28 -42.66 18.36
CA SER A 59 12.22 -42.74 17.35
C SER A 59 11.08 -41.76 17.58
N ASN A 60 11.10 -40.97 18.66
CA ASN A 60 10.04 -39.98 18.95
C ASN A 60 10.41 -38.57 18.47
N SER A 61 11.68 -38.15 18.54
CA SER A 61 12.09 -36.81 18.06
C SER A 61 11.81 -36.64 16.57
N ASP A 62 12.18 -37.63 15.76
CA ASP A 62 12.06 -37.52 14.29
C ASP A 62 10.60 -37.63 13.81
N LYS A 63 9.70 -38.17 14.65
CA LYS A 63 8.26 -38.22 14.38
C LYS A 63 7.51 -36.99 14.92
N GLU A 64 7.98 -36.40 16.00
CA GLU A 64 7.40 -35.14 16.53
C GLU A 64 7.78 -33.95 15.64
N VAL A 65 9.01 -33.90 15.11
CA VAL A 65 9.44 -32.84 14.18
C VAL A 65 8.62 -32.86 12.88
N THR A 66 8.14 -34.01 12.42
CA THR A 66 7.31 -34.10 11.21
C THR A 66 5.89 -33.54 11.35
N ASN A 67 5.48 -33.11 12.55
CA ASN A 67 4.13 -32.64 12.83
C ASN A 67 4.09 -31.25 13.51
N ILE A 68 5.18 -30.48 13.38
CA ILE A 68 5.25 -29.09 13.85
C ILE A 68 4.38 -28.24 12.92
N SER A 69 3.47 -27.47 13.49
CA SER A 69 2.63 -26.56 12.70
C SER A 69 3.42 -25.34 12.23
N GLU A 70 2.94 -24.67 11.19
CA GLU A 70 3.53 -23.44 10.68
C GLU A 70 3.50 -22.35 11.78
N THR A 71 2.39 -22.23 12.51
CA THR A 71 2.24 -21.35 13.69
C THR A 71 3.25 -21.66 14.79
N GLN A 72 3.45 -22.94 15.12
CA GLN A 72 4.41 -23.35 16.13
C GLN A 72 5.85 -23.00 15.70
N SER A 73 6.16 -23.20 14.41
CA SER A 73 7.48 -22.84 13.84
C SER A 73 7.74 -21.34 13.97
N VAL A 74 6.74 -20.51 13.69
CA VAL A 74 6.82 -19.04 13.86
C VAL A 74 6.95 -18.66 15.33
N ALA A 75 6.15 -19.25 16.22
CA ALA A 75 6.21 -19.00 17.66
C ALA A 75 7.61 -19.29 18.24
N MET A 76 8.26 -20.37 17.77
CA MET A 76 9.64 -20.69 18.15
C MET A 76 10.63 -19.69 17.55
N THR A 77 10.41 -19.23 16.33
CA THR A 77 11.31 -18.26 15.67
C THR A 77 11.27 -16.89 16.36
N LEU A 78 10.13 -16.45 16.88
CA LEU A 78 10.01 -15.19 17.65
C LEU A 78 10.79 -15.18 18.98
N LEU A 79 11.33 -16.34 19.39
CA LEU A 79 12.23 -16.47 20.54
C LEU A 79 13.72 -16.39 20.15
N GLU A 80 14.03 -16.29 18.85
CA GLU A 80 15.40 -16.25 18.34
C GLU A 80 15.96 -14.81 18.37
N PRO A 81 17.11 -14.58 19.02
CA PRO A 81 17.68 -13.25 19.16
C PRO A 81 18.20 -12.66 17.85
N GLU A 82 18.39 -13.49 16.81
CA GLU A 82 18.90 -13.06 15.50
C GLU A 82 17.94 -12.11 14.77
N ILE A 83 16.64 -12.14 15.10
CA ILE A 83 15.62 -11.29 14.47
C ILE A 83 15.07 -10.21 15.40
N ASP A 84 15.58 -10.10 16.64
CA ASP A 84 15.02 -9.21 17.67
C ASP A 84 15.02 -7.72 17.26
N SER A 85 15.99 -7.30 16.45
CA SER A 85 16.04 -5.92 15.94
C SER A 85 14.98 -5.66 14.88
N GLU A 86 14.58 -6.68 14.13
CA GLU A 86 13.81 -6.52 12.90
C GLU A 86 12.34 -6.98 13.02
N VAL A 87 12.04 -7.76 14.04
CA VAL A 87 10.73 -8.39 14.26
C VAL A 87 10.24 -8.14 15.68
N ILE A 88 8.91 -8.06 15.83
CA ILE A 88 8.27 -7.98 17.15
C ILE A 88 8.64 -9.24 17.93
N THR A 89 9.38 -9.07 19.03
CA THR A 89 9.90 -10.21 19.79
C THR A 89 8.79 -10.93 20.54
N ALA A 90 9.05 -12.16 20.97
CA ALA A 90 8.14 -12.89 21.85
C ALA A 90 7.75 -12.07 23.10
N ASP A 91 8.70 -11.38 23.73
CA ASP A 91 8.43 -10.60 24.94
C ASP A 91 7.59 -9.35 24.64
N GLU A 92 7.84 -8.67 23.52
CA GLU A 92 7.05 -7.53 23.07
C GLU A 92 5.60 -7.96 22.77
N LEU A 93 5.42 -9.04 22.03
CA LEU A 93 4.12 -9.59 21.64
C LEU A 93 3.29 -10.02 22.87
N LEU A 94 3.92 -10.71 23.83
CA LEU A 94 3.25 -11.13 25.06
C LEU A 94 2.94 -9.94 25.99
N SER A 95 3.80 -8.92 26.00
CA SER A 95 3.58 -7.70 26.81
C SER A 95 2.48 -6.79 26.27
N GLY A 96 2.05 -6.99 25.02
CA GLY A 96 1.02 -6.20 24.37
C GLY A 96 1.53 -4.94 23.67
N SER A 97 2.85 -4.75 23.56
CA SER A 97 3.43 -3.54 22.95
C SER A 97 4.85 -3.77 22.46
N TYR A 98 5.24 -3.08 21.39
CA TYR A 98 6.60 -3.10 20.85
C TYR A 98 7.10 -1.67 20.61
N THR A 99 8.43 -1.51 20.54
CA THR A 99 9.04 -0.23 20.21
C THR A 99 9.60 -0.26 18.80
N GLN A 100 9.14 0.66 17.97
CA GLN A 100 9.70 0.91 16.63
C GLN A 100 10.67 2.07 16.71
N LYS A 101 11.87 1.88 16.18
CA LYS A 101 12.83 2.96 15.97
C LYS A 101 12.72 3.47 14.54
N THR A 102 12.36 4.74 14.40
CA THR A 102 12.24 5.41 13.10
C THR A 102 13.63 5.69 12.50
N GLY A 103 13.68 6.00 11.21
CA GLY A 103 14.93 6.41 10.53
C GLY A 103 15.58 7.68 11.11
N SER A 104 14.83 8.51 11.84
CA SER A 104 15.37 9.67 12.58
C SER A 104 15.95 9.29 13.95
N GLY A 105 15.81 8.02 14.37
CA GLY A 105 16.24 7.51 15.66
C GLY A 105 15.22 7.69 16.79
N GLU A 106 14.05 8.26 16.50
CA GLU A 106 12.94 8.38 17.46
C GLU A 106 12.31 7.01 17.73
N GLU A 107 12.09 6.70 19.01
CA GLU A 107 11.46 5.47 19.47
C GLU A 107 9.97 5.71 19.71
N ILE A 108 9.12 5.03 18.93
CA ILE A 108 7.67 5.10 19.03
C ILE A 108 7.17 3.77 19.58
N LYS A 109 6.36 3.85 20.64
CA LYS A 109 5.73 2.67 21.24
C LYS A 109 4.38 2.39 20.60
N HIS A 110 4.21 1.17 20.11
CA HIS A 110 2.98 0.69 19.47
C HIS A 110 2.32 -0.39 20.33
N SER A 111 0.99 -0.44 20.32
CA SER A 111 0.24 -1.57 20.90
C SER A 111 0.23 -2.73 19.91
N VAL A 112 0.34 -3.96 20.40
CA VAL A 112 0.20 -5.18 19.58
C VAL A 112 -0.52 -6.23 20.40
N ASP A 113 -1.64 -6.76 19.91
CA ASP A 113 -2.25 -7.94 20.53
C ASP A 113 -1.81 -9.22 19.83
N LYS A 114 -1.66 -9.20 18.50
CA LYS A 114 -1.31 -10.38 17.69
C LYS A 114 -0.39 -9.99 16.54
N VAL A 115 0.33 -10.97 16.01
CA VAL A 115 0.96 -10.91 14.69
C VAL A 115 0.14 -11.75 13.70
N GLY A 116 -0.16 -11.20 12.54
CA GLY A 116 -0.86 -11.87 11.44
C GLY A 116 0.11 -12.30 10.36
N LEU A 117 -0.15 -13.47 9.78
CA LEU A 117 0.52 -14.01 8.60
C LEU A 117 -0.50 -14.15 7.47
N SER A 118 -0.44 -13.24 6.50
CA SER A 118 -1.34 -13.19 5.34
C SER A 118 -0.67 -13.78 4.11
N GLU A 119 -1.35 -14.71 3.42
CA GLU A 119 -0.89 -15.17 2.11
C GLU A 119 -1.10 -14.06 1.07
N SER A 120 -0.11 -13.87 0.19
CA SER A 120 -0.26 -12.98 -0.97
C SER A 120 -0.07 -13.78 -2.25
N PRO A 121 -0.98 -13.69 -3.24
CA PRO A 121 -0.80 -14.32 -4.55
C PRO A 121 0.52 -13.95 -5.23
N GLU A 122 0.99 -12.71 -5.05
CA GLU A 122 2.26 -12.24 -5.62
C GLU A 122 3.48 -12.87 -4.94
N LEU A 123 3.48 -12.98 -3.61
CA LEU A 123 4.52 -13.72 -2.89
C LEU A 123 4.50 -15.22 -3.26
N GLY A 124 3.33 -15.75 -3.59
CA GLY A 124 3.15 -17.09 -4.13
C GLY A 124 3.90 -17.33 -5.45
N LYS A 125 4.06 -16.31 -6.29
CA LYS A 125 4.71 -16.36 -7.61
C LYS A 125 6.25 -16.24 -7.58
N MET A 126 6.85 -16.07 -6.40
CA MET A 126 8.30 -15.89 -6.25
C MET A 126 9.11 -17.01 -6.91
N ALA A 127 10.01 -16.64 -7.83
CA ALA A 127 10.88 -17.55 -8.55
C ALA A 127 11.97 -18.15 -7.63
N ASN A 128 12.46 -19.34 -8.00
CA ASN A 128 13.57 -20.04 -7.32
C ASN A 128 13.41 -20.27 -5.81
N LYS A 129 12.18 -20.21 -5.29
CA LYS A 129 11.90 -20.52 -3.90
C LYS A 129 12.08 -22.02 -3.60
N PRO A 130 12.49 -22.39 -2.37
CA PRO A 130 12.59 -23.79 -1.95
C PRO A 130 11.28 -24.57 -2.14
N ASP A 131 11.39 -25.88 -2.39
CA ASP A 131 10.24 -26.75 -2.61
C ASP A 131 9.24 -26.68 -1.44
N GLY A 132 7.97 -26.51 -1.79
CA GLY A 132 6.87 -26.42 -0.83
C GLY A 132 6.88 -25.16 0.05
N MET A 133 7.74 -24.17 -0.24
CA MET A 133 7.76 -22.92 0.51
C MET A 133 6.60 -22.00 0.13
N LYS A 134 5.85 -21.63 1.17
CA LYS A 134 4.81 -20.63 1.13
C LYS A 134 5.31 -19.35 1.79
N PHE A 135 4.89 -18.21 1.29
CA PHE A 135 5.31 -16.90 1.79
C PHE A 135 4.12 -16.11 2.28
N TYR A 136 4.32 -15.44 3.40
CA TYR A 136 3.31 -14.68 4.13
C TYR A 136 3.83 -13.27 4.37
N GLY A 137 2.98 -12.26 4.21
CA GLY A 137 3.21 -10.95 4.80
C GLY A 137 2.96 -11.01 6.30
N MET A 138 3.89 -10.48 7.10
CA MET A 138 3.74 -10.40 8.55
C MET A 138 3.39 -8.98 8.99
N SER A 139 2.28 -8.86 9.72
CA SER A 139 1.78 -7.60 10.26
C SER A 139 1.52 -7.70 11.78
N PRO A 140 1.75 -6.64 12.57
CA PRO A 140 2.39 -5.40 12.17
C PRO A 140 3.91 -5.57 11.97
N SER A 141 4.51 -4.71 11.14
CA SER A 141 5.97 -4.69 10.92
C SER A 141 6.66 -3.83 11.99
N LYS A 142 7.81 -4.30 12.51
CA LYS A 142 8.58 -3.58 13.53
C LYS A 142 9.34 -2.39 12.94
N GLY A 143 9.92 -2.54 11.75
CA GLY A 143 10.62 -1.48 11.04
C GLY A 143 9.81 -0.80 9.94
N SER A 144 10.42 0.17 9.26
CA SER A 144 9.86 0.82 8.06
C SER A 144 10.15 -0.01 6.79
N TYR A 145 9.77 -1.29 6.83
CA TYR A 145 9.87 -2.26 5.75
C TYR A 145 8.75 -3.29 5.92
N ALA A 146 8.42 -4.01 4.85
CA ALA A 146 7.59 -5.19 4.93
C ALA A 146 8.41 -6.36 5.51
N THR A 147 7.81 -7.13 6.41
CA THR A 147 8.36 -8.41 6.86
C THR A 147 7.65 -9.56 6.14
N ILE A 148 8.40 -10.38 5.41
CA ILE A 148 7.90 -11.57 4.73
C ILE A 148 8.40 -12.81 5.46
N VAL A 149 7.51 -13.75 5.76
CA VAL A 149 7.82 -15.02 6.41
C VAL A 149 7.62 -16.15 5.40
N GLY A 150 8.67 -16.89 5.09
CA GLY A 150 8.61 -18.08 4.26
C GLY A 150 8.64 -19.35 5.10
N ILE A 151 7.73 -20.29 4.86
CA ILE A 151 7.63 -21.52 5.66
C ILE A 151 7.51 -22.72 4.72
N ASN A 152 8.31 -23.76 4.99
CA ASN A 152 8.08 -25.10 4.45
C ASN A 152 8.29 -26.14 5.56
N LYS A 153 8.38 -27.42 5.21
CA LYS A 153 8.58 -28.51 6.17
C LYS A 153 9.95 -28.52 6.88
N ASP A 154 10.95 -27.84 6.33
CA ASP A 154 12.35 -27.95 6.76
C ASP A 154 12.85 -26.66 7.45
N GLN A 155 12.37 -25.50 7.01
CA GLN A 155 12.86 -24.20 7.46
C GLN A 155 11.79 -23.10 7.48
N VAL A 156 12.03 -22.11 8.33
CA VAL A 156 11.35 -20.80 8.36
C VAL A 156 12.36 -19.73 7.95
N VAL A 157 11.96 -18.80 7.10
CA VAL A 157 12.79 -17.68 6.68
C VAL A 157 12.08 -16.36 6.92
N TYR A 158 12.84 -15.32 7.25
CA TYR A 158 12.36 -13.95 7.42
C TYR A 158 13.08 -13.05 6.42
N ILE A 159 12.34 -12.18 5.75
CA ILE A 159 12.86 -11.25 4.76
C ILE A 159 12.34 -9.85 5.08
N TYR A 160 13.24 -8.87 5.12
CA TYR A 160 12.91 -7.47 5.43
C TYR A 160 13.12 -6.62 4.19
N THR A 161 12.05 -6.12 3.57
CA THR A 161 12.18 -5.43 2.28
C THR A 161 11.34 -4.17 2.17
N GLN A 162 11.89 -3.18 1.47
CA GLN A 162 11.17 -1.97 1.04
C GLN A 162 10.79 -2.00 -0.44
N SER A 163 11.12 -3.10 -1.14
CA SER A 163 10.83 -3.26 -2.56
C SER A 163 10.24 -4.64 -2.85
N PRO A 164 9.42 -4.78 -3.91
CA PRO A 164 8.92 -6.08 -4.33
C PRO A 164 10.06 -7.07 -4.58
N ILE A 165 9.87 -8.33 -4.16
CA ILE A 165 10.82 -9.42 -4.41
C ILE A 165 10.15 -10.40 -5.36
N SER A 166 10.76 -10.61 -6.52
CA SER A 166 10.26 -11.55 -7.53
C SER A 166 11.06 -12.85 -7.60
N ASP A 167 12.30 -12.87 -7.10
CA ASP A 167 13.18 -14.04 -7.08
C ASP A 167 13.79 -14.25 -5.69
N TYR A 168 13.69 -15.46 -5.16
CA TYR A 168 14.23 -15.82 -3.84
C TYR A 168 15.76 -15.70 -3.78
N ASN A 169 16.46 -15.91 -4.91
CA ASN A 169 17.91 -15.80 -4.96
C ASN A 169 18.42 -14.37 -4.77
N ASP A 170 17.58 -13.37 -5.01
CA ASP A 170 17.96 -11.96 -4.87
C ASP A 170 18.18 -11.56 -3.40
N VAL A 171 17.58 -12.30 -2.47
CA VAL A 171 17.53 -11.92 -1.04
C VAL A 171 18.20 -12.91 -0.11
N LYS A 172 18.31 -14.20 -0.48
CA LYS A 172 18.81 -15.27 0.42
C LYS A 172 20.22 -15.08 0.98
N ASP A 173 21.07 -14.31 0.29
CA ASP A 173 22.46 -14.05 0.67
C ASP A 173 22.65 -12.61 1.22
N SER A 174 21.54 -11.88 1.46
CA SER A 174 21.55 -10.50 1.95
C SER A 174 21.47 -10.42 3.49
N GLU A 175 21.88 -9.28 4.06
CA GLU A 175 21.70 -9.00 5.50
C GLU A 175 20.21 -8.85 5.90
N ALA A 176 19.33 -8.68 4.91
CA ALA A 176 17.90 -8.55 5.11
C ALA A 176 17.16 -9.91 5.10
N PHE A 177 17.90 -11.01 5.29
CA PHE A 177 17.39 -12.36 5.24
C PHE A 177 17.90 -13.18 6.43
N ALA A 178 17.00 -13.87 7.12
CA ALA A 178 17.31 -14.81 8.18
C ALA A 178 16.65 -16.17 7.89
N SER A 179 17.33 -17.27 8.20
CA SER A 179 16.82 -18.63 7.96
C SER A 179 17.06 -19.53 9.17
N PHE A 180 16.02 -20.29 9.52
CA PHE A 180 15.99 -21.15 10.70
C PHE A 180 15.55 -22.55 10.32
N ASN A 181 16.30 -23.56 10.75
CA ASN A 181 15.89 -24.95 10.60
C ASN A 181 14.82 -25.30 11.64
N ILE A 182 13.70 -25.87 11.19
CA ILE A 182 12.56 -26.18 12.07
C ILE A 182 12.90 -27.24 13.13
N ALA A 183 13.73 -28.23 12.78
CA ALA A 183 14.14 -29.26 13.74
C ALA A 183 15.00 -28.67 14.87
N ASP A 184 15.89 -27.73 14.53
CA ASP A 184 16.72 -27.02 15.51
C ASP A 184 15.87 -26.13 16.40
N LEU A 185 14.94 -25.34 15.83
CA LEU A 185 13.97 -24.53 16.59
C LEU A 185 13.19 -25.39 17.59
N TYR A 186 12.68 -26.55 17.15
CA TYR A 186 11.95 -27.46 18.03
C TYR A 186 12.80 -28.01 19.15
N ASN A 187 14.02 -28.47 18.85
CA ASN A 187 14.92 -29.00 19.88
C ASN A 187 15.30 -27.93 20.91
N ASN A 188 15.43 -26.68 20.49
CA ASN A 188 15.81 -25.56 21.35
C ASN A 188 14.64 -25.05 22.20
N HIS A 189 13.40 -25.09 21.68
CA HIS A 189 12.28 -24.40 22.31
C HIS A 189 11.11 -25.28 22.74
N LYS A 190 11.04 -26.58 22.40
CA LYS A 190 9.86 -27.44 22.71
C LYS A 190 9.38 -27.43 24.17
N ASP A 191 10.27 -27.18 25.13
CA ASP A 191 9.97 -27.14 26.56
C ASP A 191 9.72 -25.70 27.08
N ASN A 192 9.74 -24.69 26.19
CA ASN A 192 9.52 -23.30 26.53
C ASN A 192 8.02 -23.04 26.74
N SER A 193 7.67 -22.66 27.98
CA SER A 193 6.29 -22.43 28.39
C SER A 193 5.59 -21.29 27.63
N LYS A 194 6.34 -20.41 26.96
CA LYS A 194 5.79 -19.29 26.18
C LYS A 194 5.21 -19.72 24.84
N ILE A 195 5.60 -20.87 24.28
CA ILE A 195 5.19 -21.29 22.92
C ILE A 195 3.67 -21.30 22.79
N SER A 196 2.96 -21.99 23.69
CA SER A 196 1.50 -22.09 23.60
C SER A 196 0.80 -20.72 23.74
N GLU A 197 1.40 -19.78 24.47
CA GLU A 197 0.86 -18.42 24.57
C GLU A 197 1.13 -17.62 23.28
N LEU A 198 2.33 -17.75 22.71
CA LEU A 198 2.72 -17.14 21.44
C LEU A 198 1.91 -17.66 20.26
N GLU A 199 1.62 -18.96 20.21
CA GLU A 199 0.77 -19.55 19.16
C GLU A 199 -0.62 -18.89 19.14
N ASN A 200 -1.20 -18.60 20.32
CA ASN A 200 -2.48 -17.89 20.40
C ASN A 200 -2.40 -16.42 19.98
N LYS A 201 -1.18 -15.87 19.92
CA LYS A 201 -0.86 -14.51 19.49
C LYS A 201 -0.47 -14.44 18.00
N ILE A 202 -0.42 -15.57 17.29
CA ILE A 202 -0.16 -15.63 15.85
C ILE A 202 -1.44 -16.04 15.12
N LYS A 203 -1.85 -15.27 14.11
CA LYS A 203 -2.96 -15.60 13.20
C LYS A 203 -2.43 -16.11 11.87
N TYR A 204 -2.93 -17.26 11.41
CA TYR A 204 -2.48 -17.94 10.19
C TYR A 204 -3.62 -18.08 9.18
N GLY A 205 -3.35 -17.80 7.90
CA GLY A 205 -4.15 -18.32 6.79
C GLY A 205 -5.53 -17.68 6.56
N GLU A 206 -5.71 -16.38 6.81
CA GLU A 206 -6.84 -15.67 6.20
C GLU A 206 -6.49 -15.39 4.72
N SER A 207 -6.84 -16.35 3.85
CA SER A 207 -7.30 -16.02 2.50
C SER A 207 -8.58 -15.21 2.66
N LEU A 208 -8.72 -14.14 1.88
CA LEU A 208 -9.99 -13.45 1.68
C LEU A 208 -11.12 -14.49 1.49
N GLU A 209 -12.13 -14.46 2.37
CA GLU A 209 -13.58 -14.70 2.13
C GLU A 209 -14.37 -15.15 3.40
N THR A 210 -15.24 -14.22 3.83
CA THR A 210 -16.64 -14.31 4.29
C THR A 210 -17.14 -15.19 5.49
N LYS A 211 -17.53 -14.44 6.54
CA LYS A 211 -18.69 -14.55 7.46
C LYS A 211 -18.91 -15.78 8.36
N ASN A 212 -18.57 -15.62 9.66
CA ASN A 212 -19.51 -15.39 10.77
C ASN A 212 -18.87 -15.80 12.11
N ASP A 213 -18.50 -14.82 12.93
CA ASP A 213 -19.18 -14.47 14.20
C ASP A 213 -18.19 -13.70 15.11
N SER A 214 -18.40 -12.38 15.17
CA SER A 214 -18.00 -11.46 16.23
C SER A 214 -16.67 -11.70 16.97
N SER A 215 -15.60 -11.01 16.55
CA SER A 215 -14.70 -10.19 17.42
C SER A 215 -13.39 -9.82 16.70
N THR A 216 -13.35 -8.58 16.20
CA THR A 216 -12.16 -7.72 16.00
C THR A 216 -11.02 -8.30 15.14
N SER A 217 -11.24 -8.36 13.82
CA SER A 217 -10.19 -8.38 12.78
C SER A 217 -9.50 -7.00 12.73
N GLN A 218 -8.17 -6.98 12.61
CA GLN A 218 -7.48 -5.76 12.17
C GLN A 218 -7.77 -5.64 10.67
N GLU A 219 -8.54 -4.62 10.29
CA GLU A 219 -8.83 -4.27 8.90
C GLU A 219 -7.51 -4.00 8.17
N ASP A 220 -7.30 -4.61 7.00
CA ASP A 220 -6.21 -4.22 6.09
C ASP A 220 -6.54 -2.85 5.54
N THR A 221 -5.84 -1.82 6.00
CA THR A 221 -6.22 -0.44 5.69
C THR A 221 -5.63 0.10 4.40
N ASN A 222 -5.04 -0.79 3.58
CA ASN A 222 -4.57 -0.48 2.24
C ASN A 222 -5.19 -1.38 1.17
N SER A 223 -6.42 -1.85 1.41
CA SER A 223 -7.18 -2.63 0.43
C SER A 223 -8.37 -1.85 -0.10
N ASP A 224 -8.83 -2.21 -1.30
CA ASP A 224 -10.00 -1.57 -1.91
C ASP A 224 -11.26 -1.78 -1.07
N GLU A 225 -11.38 -2.90 -0.34
CA GLU A 225 -12.48 -3.12 0.61
C GLU A 225 -12.46 -2.10 1.75
N TYR A 226 -11.28 -1.79 2.29
CA TYR A 226 -11.16 -0.76 3.31
C TYR A 226 -11.43 0.63 2.74
N TYR A 227 -10.93 0.92 1.53
CA TYR A 227 -11.23 2.19 0.85
C TYR A 227 -12.72 2.34 0.57
N ALA A 228 -13.40 1.27 0.16
CA ALA A 228 -14.85 1.21 0.03
C ALA A 228 -15.57 1.49 1.37
N GLN A 229 -15.09 0.89 2.46
CA GLN A 229 -15.65 1.13 3.79
C GLN A 229 -15.47 2.59 4.23
N VAL A 230 -14.31 3.20 3.94
CA VAL A 230 -14.05 4.62 4.18
C VAL A 230 -14.97 5.51 3.33
N TRP A 231 -15.11 5.20 2.04
CA TRP A 231 -15.97 5.90 1.10
C TRP A 231 -17.43 5.90 1.57
N LEU A 232 -17.97 4.72 1.90
CA LEU A 232 -19.32 4.55 2.43
C LEU A 232 -19.49 5.21 3.81
N THR A 233 -18.43 5.27 4.62
CA THR A 233 -18.45 5.98 5.90
C THR A 233 -18.62 7.49 5.70
N ALA A 234 -17.84 8.07 4.79
CA ALA A 234 -17.78 9.50 4.54
C ALA A 234 -18.96 10.02 3.69
N LEU A 235 -19.43 9.23 2.73
CA LEU A 235 -20.47 9.59 1.76
C LEU A 235 -21.66 8.60 1.84
N PRO A 236 -22.60 8.81 2.79
CA PRO A 236 -23.73 7.91 3.00
C PRO A 236 -24.66 7.74 1.80
N SER A 237 -24.62 8.65 0.83
CA SER A 237 -25.40 8.57 -0.42
C SER A 237 -25.07 7.34 -1.26
N TYR A 238 -23.87 6.75 -1.10
CA TYR A 238 -23.45 5.54 -1.82
C TYR A 238 -23.91 4.22 -1.16
N ARG A 239 -24.59 4.30 -0.01
CA ARG A 239 -25.06 3.10 0.72
C ARG A 239 -26.30 2.48 0.09
N ASP A 240 -27.15 3.31 -0.51
CA ASP A 240 -28.39 2.86 -1.13
C ASP A 240 -28.11 2.24 -2.52
N SER A 241 -28.72 1.09 -2.81
CA SER A 241 -28.50 0.30 -4.04
C SER A 241 -29.23 0.84 -5.27
N ASP A 242 -30.02 1.90 -5.13
CA ASP A 242 -30.85 2.45 -6.20
C ASP A 242 -30.11 3.61 -6.88
N ASN A 243 -29.04 3.28 -7.62
CA ASN A 243 -28.31 4.21 -8.48
C ASN A 243 -29.17 4.56 -9.71
N SER A 244 -30.33 5.19 -9.49
CA SER A 244 -31.18 5.72 -10.56
C SER A 244 -30.61 6.97 -11.24
N SER A 245 -29.43 7.43 -10.80
CA SER A 245 -28.72 8.61 -11.29
C SER A 245 -27.83 8.35 -12.51
N GLY A 246 -27.66 7.10 -12.95
CA GLY A 246 -26.86 6.74 -14.15
C GLY A 246 -25.34 6.93 -14.03
N MET A 247 -24.85 7.75 -13.11
CA MET A 247 -23.43 8.01 -12.88
C MET A 247 -22.74 6.77 -12.27
N LYS A 248 -21.76 6.22 -12.99
CA LYS A 248 -20.86 5.16 -12.56
C LYS A 248 -19.48 5.77 -12.27
N PRO A 249 -19.19 6.17 -11.02
CA PRO A 249 -17.91 6.81 -10.74
C PRO A 249 -16.77 5.80 -10.74
N GLU A 250 -15.61 6.21 -11.23
CA GLU A 250 -14.34 5.51 -11.03
C GLU A 250 -13.63 6.11 -9.82
N LEU A 251 -13.19 5.28 -8.87
CA LEU A 251 -12.51 5.72 -7.67
C LEU A 251 -11.01 5.52 -7.79
N SER A 252 -10.25 6.53 -7.37
CA SER A 252 -8.81 6.43 -7.18
C SER A 252 -8.44 6.60 -5.71
N HIS A 253 -7.34 5.98 -5.33
CA HIS A 253 -6.71 6.13 -4.02
C HIS A 253 -5.31 6.71 -4.16
N ASP A 254 -4.99 7.70 -3.34
CA ASP A 254 -3.66 8.29 -3.26
C ASP A 254 -3.23 8.52 -1.81
N SER A 255 -1.95 8.27 -1.53
CA SER A 255 -1.31 8.85 -0.35
C SER A 255 -0.89 10.28 -0.66
N ILE A 256 -1.38 11.24 0.13
CA ILE A 256 -1.12 12.68 -0.06
C ILE A 256 -0.30 13.27 1.08
N GLU A 257 0.33 12.41 1.90
CA GLU A 257 1.15 12.86 3.02
C GLU A 257 2.30 13.78 2.55
N GLY A 258 2.49 14.89 3.25
CA GLY A 258 3.54 15.86 2.90
C GLY A 258 3.28 16.71 1.67
N GLU A 259 2.19 16.48 0.94
CA GLU A 259 1.68 17.38 -0.10
C GLU A 259 1.05 18.63 0.52
N TYR A 260 0.96 19.70 -0.25
CA TYR A 260 0.32 20.95 0.18
C TYR A 260 -1.19 20.83 0.11
N LEU A 261 -1.90 21.27 1.15
CA LEU A 261 -3.36 21.28 1.18
C LEU A 261 -3.91 22.09 0.00
N ASN A 262 -3.41 23.32 -0.20
CA ASN A 262 -3.68 24.12 -1.38
C ASN A 262 -2.46 24.15 -2.32
N PRO A 263 -2.43 23.35 -3.40
CA PRO A 263 -1.29 23.31 -4.31
C PRO A 263 -1.08 24.63 -5.09
N TYR A 264 -2.07 25.52 -5.13
CA TYR A 264 -2.02 26.79 -5.86
C TYR A 264 -1.47 27.96 -5.03
N ASN A 265 -1.40 27.81 -3.69
CA ASN A 265 -0.79 28.78 -2.79
C ASN A 265 0.14 28.08 -1.77
N LYS A 266 1.21 27.47 -2.28
CA LYS A 266 2.13 26.62 -1.50
C LYS A 266 2.88 27.35 -0.38
N GLU A 267 3.05 28.67 -0.49
CA GLU A 267 3.75 29.48 0.52
C GLU A 267 2.84 29.81 1.72
N HIS A 268 1.52 29.76 1.53
CA HIS A 268 0.51 30.17 2.50
C HIS A 268 -0.58 29.11 2.70
N THR A 269 -0.11 27.88 2.85
CA THR A 269 -0.92 26.72 3.21
C THR A 269 -0.06 25.71 3.97
N ILE A 270 -0.69 24.77 4.64
CA ILE A 270 0.03 23.69 5.33
C ILE A 270 0.15 22.44 4.48
N LYS A 271 1.04 21.54 4.92
CA LYS A 271 1.18 20.21 4.34
C LYS A 271 0.34 19.20 5.10
N TYR A 272 -0.16 18.19 4.39
CA TYR A 272 -0.85 17.08 5.03
C TYR A 272 0.08 16.32 5.99
N PRO A 273 -0.39 15.99 7.21
CA PRO A 273 0.39 15.21 8.16
C PRO A 273 0.56 13.76 7.69
N LYS A 274 1.49 13.04 8.33
CA LYS A 274 1.79 11.64 8.01
C LYS A 274 0.55 10.73 8.12
N GLY A 275 0.37 9.87 7.12
CA GLY A 275 -0.71 8.89 7.05
C GLY A 275 -2.06 9.44 6.58
N VAL A 276 -2.10 10.64 6.01
CA VAL A 276 -3.28 11.18 5.34
C VAL A 276 -3.36 10.63 3.91
N GLN A 277 -4.55 10.17 3.54
CA GLN A 277 -4.88 9.54 2.28
C GLN A 277 -6.07 10.26 1.64
N ARG A 278 -6.21 10.10 0.32
CA ARG A 278 -7.32 10.64 -0.47
C ARG A 278 -7.98 9.52 -1.24
N LEU A 279 -9.32 9.49 -1.20
CA LEU A 279 -10.14 8.83 -2.19
C LEU A 279 -10.77 9.91 -3.06
N ALA A 280 -10.69 9.77 -4.37
CA ALA A 280 -11.28 10.71 -5.32
C ALA A 280 -12.12 9.94 -6.33
N GLY A 281 -13.31 10.43 -6.63
CA GLY A 281 -14.15 9.88 -7.69
C GLY A 281 -14.05 10.69 -8.98
N THR A 282 -14.14 9.99 -10.10
CA THR A 282 -14.22 10.54 -11.45
C THR A 282 -15.59 10.18 -12.04
N PRO A 283 -16.38 11.15 -12.54
CA PRO A 283 -16.11 12.59 -12.58
C PRO A 283 -16.05 13.20 -11.17
N THR A 284 -15.42 14.38 -10.99
CA THR A 284 -15.19 14.97 -9.66
C THR A 284 -16.47 15.20 -8.84
N ALA A 285 -17.63 15.30 -9.51
CA ALA A 285 -18.95 15.34 -8.87
C ALA A 285 -19.26 14.09 -8.01
N ALA A 286 -18.62 12.96 -8.29
CA ALA A 286 -18.66 11.75 -7.48
C ALA A 286 -18.17 11.98 -6.04
N GLY A 287 -17.30 12.98 -5.86
CA GLY A 287 -16.84 13.48 -4.57
C GLY A 287 -15.39 13.13 -4.28
N GLN A 288 -14.95 13.53 -3.08
CA GLN A 288 -13.65 13.15 -2.54
C GLN A 288 -13.73 12.92 -1.03
N VAL A 289 -12.79 12.16 -0.51
CA VAL A 289 -12.62 11.91 0.91
C VAL A 289 -11.15 12.04 1.26
N VAL A 290 -10.79 13.08 2.01
CA VAL A 290 -9.46 13.21 2.60
C VAL A 290 -9.52 12.74 4.04
N TYR A 291 -8.76 11.70 4.38
CA TYR A 291 -8.89 11.03 5.68
C TYR A 291 -7.57 10.51 6.21
N LYS A 292 -7.58 10.17 7.50
CA LYS A 292 -6.52 9.42 8.17
C LYS A 292 -7.13 8.29 8.99
N ASN A 293 -6.56 7.10 8.87
CA ASN A 293 -6.86 5.98 9.75
C ASN A 293 -6.30 6.23 11.16
N ASN A 294 -7.14 6.09 12.19
CA ASN A 294 -6.73 6.25 13.59
C ASN A 294 -6.27 4.93 14.24
N ASN A 295 -6.37 3.80 13.52
CA ASN A 295 -6.00 2.45 13.95
C ASN A 295 -6.80 1.91 15.15
N ASP A 296 -8.01 2.45 15.39
CA ASP A 296 -8.92 2.07 16.47
C ASP A 296 -10.35 1.78 15.99
N GLY A 297 -10.51 1.54 14.67
CA GLY A 297 -11.81 1.40 14.02
C GLY A 297 -12.52 2.74 13.75
N THR A 298 -11.83 3.85 13.93
CA THR A 298 -12.27 5.19 13.52
C THR A 298 -11.35 5.80 12.49
N ILE A 299 -11.89 6.75 11.72
CA ILE A 299 -11.14 7.58 10.79
C ILE A 299 -11.33 9.06 11.15
N SER A 300 -10.30 9.85 10.90
CA SER A 300 -10.33 11.31 10.95
C SER A 300 -10.57 11.83 9.53
N ILE A 301 -11.75 12.41 9.25
CA ILE A 301 -12.07 13.01 7.96
C ILE A 301 -11.77 14.51 8.01
N TYR A 302 -11.06 15.01 7.01
CA TYR A 302 -10.71 16.42 6.85
C TYR A 302 -11.67 17.08 5.86
N ASP A 303 -12.23 18.23 6.23
CA ASP A 303 -13.16 19.00 5.40
C ASP A 303 -12.38 19.84 4.36
N VAL A 304 -11.65 19.14 3.49
CA VAL A 304 -10.84 19.75 2.43
C VAL A 304 -11.77 20.11 1.27
N PRO A 305 -11.75 21.36 0.76
CA PRO A 305 -12.46 21.71 -0.46
C PRO A 305 -12.02 20.83 -1.63
N SER A 306 -12.96 20.35 -2.45
CA SER A 306 -12.61 19.69 -3.72
C SER A 306 -11.93 20.65 -4.68
N HIS A 307 -12.25 21.95 -4.55
CA HIS A 307 -11.66 23.01 -5.33
C HIS A 307 -11.51 24.29 -4.49
N PHE A 308 -10.47 25.06 -4.77
CA PHE A 308 -10.16 26.31 -4.07
C PHE A 308 -10.80 27.54 -4.76
N HIS A 309 -12.11 27.47 -5.02
CA HIS A 309 -12.84 28.49 -5.80
C HIS A 309 -13.03 29.84 -5.07
N ASP A 310 -12.99 29.86 -3.73
CA ASP A 310 -12.99 31.14 -3.00
C ASP A 310 -11.63 31.82 -3.21
N LYS A 311 -11.66 33.00 -3.84
CA LYS A 311 -10.48 33.82 -4.12
C LYS A 311 -9.59 34.04 -2.90
N LYS A 312 -10.14 34.01 -1.69
CA LYS A 312 -9.34 34.13 -0.47
C LYS A 312 -8.27 33.05 -0.31
N TRP A 313 -8.47 31.86 -0.88
CA TRP A 313 -7.45 30.81 -0.90
C TRP A 313 -6.20 31.22 -1.70
N LEU A 314 -6.34 32.13 -2.67
CA LEU A 314 -5.27 32.57 -3.57
C LEU A 314 -4.81 34.01 -3.30
N GLU A 315 -5.69 34.87 -2.79
CA GLU A 315 -5.46 36.31 -2.67
C GLU A 315 -5.27 36.77 -1.21
N ASP A 316 -5.65 35.98 -0.21
CA ASP A 316 -5.51 36.31 1.22
C ASP A 316 -4.66 35.24 1.93
N ASP A 317 -3.35 35.46 1.92
CA ASP A 317 -2.34 34.55 2.47
C ASP A 317 -2.56 34.22 3.96
N ASP A 318 -2.88 35.23 4.77
CA ASP A 318 -3.12 35.08 6.20
C ASP A 318 -4.39 34.24 6.47
N TRP A 319 -5.41 34.41 5.63
CA TRP A 319 -6.64 33.62 5.72
C TRP A 319 -6.41 32.19 5.22
N SER A 320 -5.79 32.00 4.06
CA SER A 320 -5.48 30.68 3.48
C SER A 320 -4.66 29.82 4.44
N GLN A 321 -3.63 30.40 5.06
CA GLN A 321 -2.82 29.73 6.06
C GLN A 321 -3.66 29.29 7.27
N LYS A 322 -4.46 30.20 7.85
CA LYS A 322 -5.29 29.90 9.03
C LYS A 322 -6.38 28.88 8.73
N GLU A 323 -7.01 28.96 7.56
CA GLU A 323 -8.08 28.06 7.18
C GLU A 323 -7.54 26.64 6.94
N SER A 324 -6.40 26.51 6.24
CA SER A 324 -5.73 25.22 6.08
C SER A 324 -5.33 24.60 7.43
N GLU A 325 -4.78 25.40 8.36
CA GLU A 325 -4.52 24.96 9.74
C GLU A 325 -5.79 24.55 10.49
N SER A 326 -6.90 25.27 10.32
CA SER A 326 -8.19 24.96 10.92
C SER A 326 -8.71 23.59 10.46
N ILE A 327 -8.64 23.32 9.15
CA ILE A 327 -9.07 22.03 8.56
C ILE A 327 -8.29 20.86 9.15
N ILE A 328 -6.95 20.95 9.20
CA ILE A 328 -6.12 19.84 9.70
C ILE A 328 -6.21 19.66 11.21
N ASN A 329 -6.40 20.74 11.98
CA ASN A 329 -6.50 20.67 13.44
C ASN A 329 -7.89 20.28 13.95
N ASN A 330 -8.92 20.32 13.09
CA ASN A 330 -10.30 20.04 13.47
C ASN A 330 -10.94 18.95 12.58
N PRO A 331 -10.35 17.74 12.50
CA PRO A 331 -10.94 16.65 11.72
C PRO A 331 -12.24 16.16 12.37
N LYS A 332 -13.15 15.66 11.54
CA LYS A 332 -14.33 14.94 12.00
C LYS A 332 -13.95 13.47 12.22
N VAL A 333 -13.83 13.08 13.49
CA VAL A 333 -13.57 11.68 13.86
C VAL A 333 -14.87 10.88 13.81
N VAL A 334 -14.91 9.83 12.99
CA VAL A 334 -16.08 8.97 12.81
C VAL A 334 -15.70 7.51 12.91
N LYS A 335 -16.57 6.69 13.50
CA LYS A 335 -16.44 5.24 13.44
C LYS A 335 -16.73 4.76 12.02
N LEU A 336 -15.96 3.78 11.54
CA LEU A 336 -16.22 3.15 10.25
C LEU A 336 -17.64 2.58 10.22
N TYR A 337 -18.29 2.79 9.08
CA TYR A 337 -19.60 2.22 8.79
C TYR A 337 -19.46 0.70 8.65
N ASP A 338 -20.40 -0.01 9.28
CA ASP A 338 -20.49 -1.47 9.23
C ASP A 338 -21.25 -1.85 7.95
N ALA A 339 -20.55 -1.71 6.82
CA ALA A 339 -21.09 -2.01 5.50
C ALA A 339 -21.22 -3.52 5.31
N SER A 340 -22.28 -3.94 4.62
CA SER A 340 -22.42 -5.31 4.15
C SER A 340 -21.42 -5.61 3.02
N ASP A 341 -21.05 -6.89 2.85
CA ASP A 341 -20.20 -7.33 1.73
C ASP A 341 -20.74 -6.84 0.37
N GLU A 342 -22.07 -6.79 0.21
CA GLU A 342 -22.74 -6.31 -1.00
C GLU A 342 -22.59 -4.79 -1.23
N GLU A 343 -22.44 -4.01 -0.16
CA GLU A 343 -22.10 -2.59 -0.24
C GLU A 343 -20.62 -2.39 -0.54
N ILE A 344 -19.76 -3.21 0.05
CA ILE A 344 -18.31 -3.16 -0.18
C ILE A 344 -17.98 -3.55 -1.62
N GLU A 345 -18.44 -4.70 -2.10
CA GLU A 345 -18.17 -5.22 -3.45
C GLU A 345 -18.55 -4.21 -4.53
N ARG A 346 -19.73 -3.58 -4.39
CA ARG A 346 -20.20 -2.54 -5.33
C ARG A 346 -19.28 -1.33 -5.43
N VAL A 347 -18.68 -0.91 -4.32
CA VAL A 347 -17.77 0.23 -4.30
C VAL A 347 -16.35 -0.20 -4.71
N VAL A 348 -15.94 -1.44 -4.41
CA VAL A 348 -14.69 -2.03 -4.91
C VAL A 348 -14.67 -2.07 -6.43
N GLU A 349 -15.79 -2.41 -7.07
CA GLU A 349 -15.92 -2.37 -8.54
C GLU A 349 -15.66 -0.99 -9.15
N MET A 350 -15.76 0.09 -8.37
CA MET A 350 -15.45 1.44 -8.82
C MET A 350 -13.94 1.70 -8.93
N PHE A 351 -13.08 0.94 -8.25
CA PHE A 351 -11.61 1.11 -8.30
C PHE A 351 -10.96 0.43 -9.51
N ASP A 352 -11.57 -0.65 -10.02
CA ASP A 352 -10.98 -1.47 -11.08
C ASP A 352 -11.26 -0.94 -12.51
N GLY A 353 -12.14 0.06 -12.66
CA GLY A 353 -12.65 0.51 -13.97
C GLY A 353 -13.46 -0.55 -14.74
N THR A 354 -13.39 -1.83 -14.34
CA THR A 354 -14.17 -2.94 -14.87
C THR A 354 -15.42 -3.16 -14.03
N THR A 355 -16.49 -2.43 -14.36
CA THR A 355 -17.83 -2.90 -13.98
C THR A 355 -18.13 -4.18 -14.75
N LYS A 356 -18.29 -5.31 -14.06
CA LYS A 356 -18.84 -6.51 -14.69
C LYS A 356 -20.32 -6.27 -14.92
N GLU A 357 -20.70 -6.10 -16.17
CA GLU A 357 -22.09 -6.23 -16.57
C GLU A 357 -22.63 -7.57 -16.05
N GLU A 358 -23.54 -7.50 -15.07
CA GLU A 358 -24.32 -8.64 -14.68
C GLU A 358 -25.14 -9.11 -15.89
N ASN A 359 -24.72 -10.24 -16.45
CA ASN A 359 -25.40 -11.00 -17.49
C ASN A 359 -26.94 -11.03 -17.29
N LYS A 360 -27.65 -10.21 -18.06
CA LYS A 360 -28.95 -10.59 -18.64
C LYS A 360 -28.82 -10.63 -20.14
N SER A 361 -28.80 -11.86 -20.65
CA SER A 361 -28.97 -12.19 -22.07
C SER A 361 -30.09 -11.37 -22.71
N ASN A 362 -29.79 -10.70 -23.82
CA ASN A 362 -30.41 -10.92 -25.14
C ASN A 362 -29.86 -9.95 -26.18
N ASP A 363 -29.38 -10.53 -27.29
CA ASP A 363 -29.38 -10.05 -28.70
C ASP A 363 -29.37 -8.53 -29.01
N MET A 364 -28.39 -8.16 -29.87
CA MET A 364 -28.37 -7.05 -30.85
C MET A 364 -28.30 -5.64 -30.25
N ASP A 365 -27.45 -4.69 -30.66
CA ASP A 365 -26.51 -4.48 -31.78
C ASP A 365 -25.39 -3.53 -31.27
N GLU A 366 -24.33 -3.32 -32.05
CA GLU A 366 -23.34 -2.25 -31.82
C GLU A 366 -24.06 -0.89 -31.66
N ASP A 367 -23.85 -0.18 -30.54
CA ASP A 367 -24.05 1.28 -30.46
C ASP A 367 -23.15 1.83 -29.34
N ASP A 368 -22.31 2.81 -29.71
CA ASP A 368 -21.54 3.67 -28.80
C ASP A 368 -22.50 4.34 -27.80
N GLU A 369 -22.37 4.03 -26.51
CA GLU A 369 -23.15 4.71 -25.47
C GLU A 369 -22.60 6.12 -25.25
N ASN A 370 -23.16 7.07 -26.00
CA ASN A 370 -22.95 8.51 -25.79
C ASN A 370 -23.40 8.91 -24.39
N GLU A 371 -22.44 9.29 -23.55
CA GLU A 371 -22.65 9.84 -22.22
C GLU A 371 -23.47 11.15 -22.30
N GLU A 372 -24.62 11.19 -21.62
CA GLU A 372 -25.55 12.34 -21.61
C GLU A 372 -24.83 13.65 -21.26
N VAL A 373 -25.03 14.69 -22.07
CA VAL A 373 -24.41 15.99 -21.83
C VAL A 373 -25.11 16.73 -20.70
N THR A 374 -24.34 17.04 -19.66
CA THR A 374 -24.79 17.74 -18.46
C THR A 374 -23.95 19.00 -18.24
N ARG A 375 -24.41 19.89 -17.34
CA ARG A 375 -23.65 21.09 -16.97
C ARG A 375 -22.24 20.74 -16.49
N ASP A 376 -22.14 19.61 -15.81
CA ASP A 376 -20.96 19.21 -15.05
C ASP A 376 -19.91 18.53 -15.94
N ASN A 377 -20.28 17.94 -17.09
CA ASN A 377 -19.35 17.32 -18.04
C ASN A 377 -19.11 18.12 -19.33
N VAL A 378 -19.75 19.29 -19.49
CA VAL A 378 -19.64 20.04 -20.76
C VAL A 378 -18.23 20.58 -21.01
N ILE A 379 -17.50 20.95 -19.95
CA ILE A 379 -16.12 21.45 -20.07
C ILE A 379 -15.20 20.29 -20.44
N ASP A 380 -15.37 19.16 -19.77
CA ASP A 380 -14.59 17.93 -20.02
C ASP A 380 -14.74 17.47 -21.48
N LYS A 381 -15.96 17.54 -22.04
CA LYS A 381 -16.19 17.21 -23.46
C LYS A 381 -15.45 18.15 -24.41
N VAL A 382 -15.39 19.44 -24.10
CA VAL A 382 -14.63 20.41 -24.91
C VAL A 382 -13.13 20.20 -24.78
N GLU A 383 -12.61 19.95 -23.58
CA GLU A 383 -11.18 19.67 -23.37
C GLU A 383 -10.74 18.37 -24.05
N SER A 384 -11.62 17.36 -24.09
CA SER A 384 -11.41 16.14 -24.88
C SER A 384 -11.30 16.46 -26.38
N TYR A 385 -12.23 17.27 -26.91
CA TYR A 385 -12.23 17.70 -28.32
C TYR A 385 -10.98 18.52 -28.70
N GLU A 386 -10.57 19.47 -27.86
CA GLU A 386 -9.35 20.27 -28.06
C GLU A 386 -8.06 19.44 -27.89
N GLY A 387 -8.15 18.35 -27.13
CA GLY A 387 -7.01 17.49 -26.78
C GLY A 387 -6.07 18.12 -25.75
N GLU A 388 -6.48 19.22 -25.12
CA GLU A 388 -5.77 19.93 -24.07
C GLU A 388 -6.74 20.67 -23.13
N GLU A 389 -6.28 20.97 -21.91
CA GLU A 389 -7.05 21.79 -20.96
C GLU A 389 -7.28 23.20 -21.52
N LEU A 390 -8.45 23.77 -21.24
CA LEU A 390 -8.80 25.10 -21.71
C LEU A 390 -7.79 26.14 -21.21
N ASP A 391 -7.21 26.92 -22.13
CA ASP A 391 -6.19 27.92 -21.81
C ASP A 391 -6.79 29.12 -21.06
N THR A 392 -6.95 28.96 -19.74
CA THR A 392 -7.45 29.98 -18.83
C THR A 392 -6.45 31.10 -18.57
N ASP A 393 -5.19 30.98 -19.00
CA ASP A 393 -4.21 32.07 -18.97
C ASP A 393 -4.44 33.03 -20.14
N LYS A 394 -4.94 32.53 -21.27
CA LYS A 394 -5.24 33.31 -22.48
C LYS A 394 -6.69 33.79 -22.55
N TYR A 395 -7.65 32.99 -22.11
CA TYR A 395 -9.08 33.29 -22.26
C TYR A 395 -9.83 33.34 -20.92
N THR A 396 -11.07 33.81 -20.97
CA THR A 396 -12.03 33.75 -19.88
C THR A 396 -13.27 33.02 -20.38
N PHE A 397 -13.59 31.89 -19.79
CA PHE A 397 -14.73 31.06 -20.16
C PHE A 397 -15.96 31.46 -19.33
N LYS A 398 -17.10 31.64 -19.98
CA LYS A 398 -18.38 31.85 -19.29
C LYS A 398 -18.93 30.52 -18.78
N GLU A 399 -19.86 30.61 -17.84
CA GLU A 399 -20.55 29.42 -17.37
C GLU A 399 -21.33 28.73 -18.49
N PRO A 400 -21.33 27.39 -18.54
CA PRO A 400 -22.21 26.60 -19.38
C PRO A 400 -23.68 26.95 -19.20
N GLU A 401 -24.41 27.11 -20.30
CA GLU A 401 -25.85 27.31 -20.31
C GLU A 401 -26.50 26.27 -21.23
N LYS A 402 -27.70 25.81 -20.84
CA LYS A 402 -28.52 24.91 -21.66
C LYS A 402 -29.47 25.76 -22.51
N ASN A 403 -29.45 25.57 -23.83
CA ASN A 403 -30.35 26.28 -24.74
C ASN A 403 -31.77 25.67 -24.73
N ASP A 404 -32.71 26.31 -25.43
CA ASP A 404 -34.10 25.85 -25.52
C ASP A 404 -34.25 24.49 -26.23
N ASP A 405 -33.25 24.12 -27.05
CA ASP A 405 -33.19 22.87 -27.81
C ASP A 405 -32.56 21.72 -27.01
N GLY A 406 -32.11 21.98 -25.78
CA GLY A 406 -31.57 20.98 -24.87
C GLY A 406 -30.06 20.76 -24.99
N GLU A 407 -29.36 21.53 -25.81
CA GLU A 407 -27.93 21.47 -26.00
C GLU A 407 -27.22 22.35 -24.96
N TRP A 408 -26.01 21.96 -24.59
CA TRP A 408 -25.18 22.75 -23.67
C TRP A 408 -24.15 23.55 -24.43
N GLY A 409 -23.80 24.73 -23.94
CA GLY A 409 -22.73 25.52 -24.55
C GLY A 409 -22.24 26.64 -23.67
N PHE A 410 -21.08 27.20 -24.02
CA PHE A 410 -20.49 28.35 -23.35
C PHE A 410 -19.70 29.21 -24.34
N SER A 411 -19.54 30.49 -24.01
CA SER A 411 -18.69 31.41 -24.78
C SER A 411 -17.41 31.72 -24.04
N PHE A 412 -16.35 32.03 -24.79
CA PHE A 412 -15.07 32.45 -24.23
C PHE A 412 -14.64 33.81 -24.77
N LEU A 413 -14.02 34.57 -23.88
CA LEU A 413 -13.63 35.95 -24.08
C LEU A 413 -12.11 36.09 -24.01
N ASP A 414 -11.55 37.09 -24.67
CA ASP A 414 -10.17 37.50 -24.41
C ASP A 414 -10.05 38.16 -23.02
N LYS A 415 -8.81 38.45 -22.59
CA LYS A 415 -8.56 39.13 -21.30
C LYS A 415 -9.05 40.58 -21.24
N ASP A 416 -9.38 41.17 -22.39
CA ASP A 416 -9.98 42.50 -22.49
C ASP A 416 -11.53 42.44 -22.44
N GLY A 417 -12.11 41.23 -22.44
CA GLY A 417 -13.54 40.96 -22.34
C GLY A 417 -14.28 40.92 -23.69
N ASN A 418 -13.58 40.86 -24.81
CA ASN A 418 -14.20 40.71 -26.14
C ASN A 418 -14.53 39.24 -26.40
N LEU A 419 -15.65 38.97 -27.08
CA LEU A 419 -16.03 37.62 -27.49
C LEU A 419 -15.02 37.09 -28.52
N VAL A 420 -14.51 35.89 -28.29
CA VAL A 420 -13.56 35.22 -29.19
C VAL A 420 -14.18 34.01 -29.86
N GLY A 421 -15.08 33.32 -29.16
CA GLY A 421 -15.80 32.17 -29.71
C GLY A 421 -16.75 31.53 -28.72
N SER A 422 -17.32 30.39 -29.12
CA SER A 422 -18.20 29.58 -28.27
C SER A 422 -18.21 28.12 -28.68
N TYR A 423 -18.57 27.26 -27.74
CA TYR A 423 -18.81 25.84 -27.97
C TYR A 423 -20.29 25.51 -27.78
N ILE A 424 -20.81 24.63 -28.62
CA ILE A 424 -22.12 23.96 -28.46
C ILE A 424 -21.89 22.46 -28.52
N ILE A 425 -22.51 21.75 -27.58
CA ILE A 425 -22.42 20.31 -27.42
C ILE A 425 -23.84 19.77 -27.50
N ASN A 426 -24.10 18.94 -28.51
CA ASN A 426 -25.42 18.36 -28.74
C ASN A 426 -25.71 17.21 -27.75
N GLU A 427 -26.94 16.66 -27.75
CA GLU A 427 -27.33 15.58 -26.82
C GLU A 427 -26.45 14.32 -26.96
N ASP A 428 -25.85 14.12 -28.14
CA ASP A 428 -24.95 13.02 -28.46
C ASP A 428 -23.50 13.28 -28.01
N GLY A 429 -23.18 14.44 -27.42
CA GLY A 429 -21.84 14.75 -26.94
C GLY A 429 -20.87 15.29 -27.99
N VAL A 430 -21.32 15.50 -29.24
CA VAL A 430 -20.51 16.10 -30.31
C VAL A 430 -20.33 17.58 -30.03
N VAL A 431 -19.07 18.00 -29.94
CA VAL A 431 -18.65 19.39 -29.72
C VAL A 431 -18.58 20.11 -31.06
N THR A 432 -19.13 21.33 -31.11
CA THR A 432 -19.00 22.26 -32.24
C THR A 432 -18.45 23.59 -31.75
N GLU A 433 -17.34 24.02 -32.32
CA GLU A 433 -16.67 25.31 -32.04
C GLU A 433 -17.14 26.38 -33.05
N TYR A 434 -17.37 27.59 -32.55
CA TYR A 434 -17.73 28.79 -33.32
C TYR A 434 -16.78 29.94 -33.02
N ASP A 435 -16.50 30.77 -34.04
CA ASP A 435 -15.69 31.98 -33.91
C ASP A 435 -16.48 33.19 -33.35
N GLU A 436 -15.83 34.35 -33.31
CA GLU A 436 -16.39 35.60 -32.78
C GLU A 436 -17.62 36.11 -33.54
N ASP A 437 -17.77 35.72 -34.82
CA ASP A 437 -18.90 36.07 -35.68
C ASP A 437 -20.02 35.01 -35.64
N GLY A 438 -19.77 33.88 -34.96
CA GLY A 438 -20.68 32.74 -34.86
C GLY A 438 -20.62 31.82 -36.08
N GLU A 439 -19.53 31.85 -36.85
CA GLU A 439 -19.29 30.89 -37.92
C GLU A 439 -18.63 29.63 -37.34
N GLU A 440 -19.07 28.46 -37.79
CA GLU A 440 -18.54 27.16 -37.35
C GLU A 440 -17.09 27.00 -37.79
N VAL A 441 -16.22 26.68 -36.83
CA VAL A 441 -14.78 26.50 -37.01
C VAL A 441 -14.42 25.01 -37.12
N GLY A 442 -15.11 24.16 -36.36
CA GLY A 442 -14.91 22.71 -36.38
C GLY A 442 -15.93 21.97 -35.51
N SER A 443 -16.07 20.67 -35.74
CA SER A 443 -16.94 19.78 -34.98
C SER A 443 -16.35 18.39 -34.82
N GLY A 444 -16.48 17.76 -33.65
CA GLY A 444 -15.97 16.42 -33.38
C GLY A 444 -16.32 15.89 -31.99
N GLU A 445 -15.88 14.67 -31.71
CA GLU A 445 -15.99 14.01 -30.40
C GLU A 445 -14.64 14.01 -29.67
#